data_AF-A0A2W7HTP8-F1
#
_entry.id   AF-A0A2W7HTP8-F1
#
_cell.length_a   1.000
_cell.length_b   1.000
_cell.length_c   1.000
_cell.angle_alpha   90.00
_cell.angle_beta   90.00
_cell.angle_gamma   90.00
#
_symmetry.space_group_name_H-M   'P 1'
#
loop_
_entity.id
_entity.type
_entity.pdbx_description
1 polymer ?
#
loop_
_entity_poly.entity_id
_entity_poly.type
_entity_poly.pdbx_seq_one_letter_code
_entity_poly.pdbx_strand_id
1 'polypeptide(L)'
;MKLNKINLFLLIWVIHLFIYYAIYLSSNSVLFNKYDEIYKVILGFIPGFMGIFEQIPLFFFIPLILMLILIKTRLKIKWFKAYVISICSSYLLNYVWMFSNNKHDIIYGMPEQINLIYFIIPSLVVSIALNWLIFRKTFKKLGL
;
A
#
# COMPACT_ATOMS: atom_id res chain seq x y z
N MET A 1 0.96 20.14 16.75
CA MET A 1 1.48 20.40 15.39
C MET A 1 0.30 20.58 14.43
N LYS A 2 0.17 21.70 13.71
CA LYS A 2 -0.88 21.82 12.67
C LYS A 2 -0.57 20.81 11.56
N LEU A 3 -1.44 19.82 11.34
CA LEU A 3 -1.30 18.90 10.21
C LEU A 3 -1.42 19.70 8.91
N ASN A 4 -0.31 19.83 8.18
CA ASN A 4 -0.31 20.35 6.81
C ASN A 4 -0.68 19.22 5.84
N LYS A 5 -0.98 19.56 4.58
CA LYS A 5 -1.42 18.58 3.57
C LYS A 5 -0.37 17.47 3.36
N ILE A 6 0.92 17.82 3.32
CA ILE A 6 2.02 16.87 3.10
C ILE A 6 2.08 15.84 4.24
N ASN A 7 2.05 16.29 5.49
CA ASN A 7 2.09 15.42 6.66
C ASN A 7 0.85 14.52 6.72
N LEU A 8 -0.33 15.02 6.32
CA LEU A 8 -1.54 14.20 6.20
C LEU A 8 -1.34 13.07 5.18
N PHE A 9 -0.75 13.38 4.02
CA PHE A 9 -0.51 12.41 2.97
C PHE A 9 0.54 11.36 3.33
N LEU A 10 1.60 11.76 4.02
CA LEU A 10 2.58 10.83 4.57
C LEU A 10 1.91 9.88 5.58
N LEU A 11 1.03 10.41 6.43
CA LEU A 11 0.32 9.62 7.45
C LEU A 11 -0.66 8.62 6.82
N ILE A 12 -1.40 9.04 5.78
CA ILE A 12 -2.28 8.19 4.96
C ILE A 12 -1.48 7.01 4.38
N TRP A 13 -0.27 7.28 3.89
CA TRP A 13 0.62 6.25 3.35
C TRP A 13 1.14 5.29 4.40
N VAL A 14 1.56 5.79 5.57
CA VAL A 14 1.98 4.94 6.69
C VAL A 14 0.86 4.00 7.11
N ILE A 15 -0.38 4.51 7.20
CA ILE A 15 -1.55 3.69 7.50
C ILE A 15 -1.81 2.66 6.40
N HIS A 16 -1.68 3.04 5.12
CA HIS A 16 -1.82 2.10 4.01
C HIS A 16 -0.81 0.97 4.08
N LEU A 17 0.47 1.28 4.30
CA LEU A 17 1.53 0.28 4.39
C LEU A 17 1.31 -0.65 5.59
N PHE A 18 0.92 -0.10 6.73
CA PHE A 18 0.57 -0.89 7.89
C PHE A 18 -0.55 -1.88 7.58
N ILE A 19 -1.63 -1.43 6.96
CA ILE A 19 -2.78 -2.27 6.58
C ILE A 19 -2.39 -3.30 5.53
N TYR A 20 -1.60 -2.91 4.54
CA TYR A 20 -1.11 -3.80 3.49
C TYR A 20 -0.32 -4.98 4.08
N TYR A 21 0.69 -4.71 4.92
CA TYR A 21 1.47 -5.79 5.54
C TYR A 21 0.66 -6.57 6.57
N ALA A 22 -0.25 -5.93 7.29
CA ALA A 22 -1.13 -6.63 8.23
C ALA A 22 -2.01 -7.65 7.49
N ILE A 23 -2.62 -7.26 6.37
CA ILE A 23 -3.44 -8.16 5.54
C ILE A 23 -2.58 -9.25 4.91
N TYR A 24 -1.41 -8.90 4.36
CA TYR A 24 -0.49 -9.85 3.77
C TYR A 24 -0.06 -10.93 4.77
N LEU A 25 0.45 -10.53 5.93
CA LEU A 25 0.94 -11.46 6.94
C LEU A 25 -0.19 -12.27 7.57
N SER A 26 -1.35 -11.66 7.83
CA SER A 26 -2.52 -12.39 8.35
C SER A 26 -2.98 -13.46 7.35
N SER A 27 -3.05 -13.12 6.07
CA SER A 27 -3.46 -14.06 5.03
C SER A 27 -2.43 -15.17 4.86
N ASN A 28 -1.13 -14.85 4.93
CA ASN A 28 -0.05 -15.81 4.89
C ASN A 28 -0.13 -16.80 6.07
N SER A 29 -0.36 -16.31 7.29
CA SER A 29 -0.57 -17.16 8.47
C SER A 29 -1.78 -18.08 8.31
N VAL A 30 -2.89 -17.59 7.75
CA VAL A 30 -4.08 -18.41 7.51
C VAL A 30 -3.82 -19.47 6.43
N LEU A 31 -3.21 -19.10 5.30
CA LEU A 31 -2.96 -20.02 4.18
C LEU A 31 -1.98 -21.14 4.55
N PHE A 32 -1.00 -20.86 5.39
CA PHE A 32 0.00 -21.84 5.83
C PHE A 32 -0.28 -22.43 7.22
N ASN A 33 -1.48 -22.20 7.79
CA ASN A 33 -1.89 -22.68 9.11
C ASN A 33 -0.95 -22.30 10.28
N LYS A 34 -0.28 -21.14 10.20
CA LYS A 34 0.67 -20.60 11.19
C LYS A 34 -0.01 -19.63 12.17
N TYR A 35 -1.02 -20.10 12.89
CA TYR A 35 -1.85 -19.27 13.77
C TYR A 35 -1.14 -18.82 15.05
N ASP A 36 -0.15 -19.58 15.49
CA ASP A 36 0.75 -19.26 16.59
C ASP A 36 1.61 -18.02 16.31
N GLU A 37 1.85 -17.70 15.04
CA GLU A 37 2.68 -16.57 14.62
C GLU A 37 1.91 -15.25 14.42
N ILE A 38 0.63 -15.17 14.82
CA ILE A 38 -0.21 -13.99 14.54
C ILE A 38 0.34 -12.69 15.17
N TYR A 39 1.11 -12.79 16.26
CA TYR A 39 1.77 -11.64 16.88
C TYR A 39 2.81 -10.99 15.94
N LYS A 40 3.36 -11.76 14.99
CA LYS A 40 4.26 -11.25 13.94
C LYS A 40 3.53 -10.36 12.93
N VAL A 41 2.20 -10.36 12.88
CA VAL A 41 1.42 -9.44 12.04
C VAL A 41 1.61 -7.99 12.47
N ILE A 42 1.63 -7.72 13.79
CA ILE A 42 1.81 -6.37 14.33
C ILE A 42 3.27 -5.91 14.18
N LEU A 43 4.21 -6.80 14.50
CA LEU A 43 5.65 -6.52 14.42
C LEU A 43 6.18 -6.53 12.97
N GLY A 44 5.48 -7.21 12.08
CA GLY A 44 5.85 -7.40 10.69
C GLY A 44 5.76 -6.14 9.83
N PHE A 45 5.18 -5.06 10.37
CA PHE A 45 5.22 -3.75 9.74
C PHE A 45 6.66 -3.26 9.48
N ILE A 46 7.57 -3.46 10.45
CA ILE A 46 8.97 -3.02 10.34
C ILE A 46 9.71 -3.75 9.21
N PRO A 47 9.77 -5.11 9.18
CA PRO A 47 10.41 -5.83 8.09
C PRO A 47 9.71 -5.61 6.75
N GLY A 48 8.37 -5.43 6.75
CA GLY A 48 7.63 -5.01 5.58
C GLY A 48 8.12 -3.68 5.03
N PHE A 49 8.22 -2.65 5.87
CA PHE A 49 8.74 -1.33 5.50
C PHE A 49 10.20 -1.36 5.00
N MET A 50 11.01 -2.32 5.47
CA MET A 50 12.37 -2.54 4.95
C MET A 50 12.38 -3.24 3.58
N GLY A 51 11.22 -3.63 3.05
CA GLY A 51 11.08 -4.29 1.76
C GLY A 51 11.35 -5.78 1.79
N ILE A 52 11.37 -6.42 2.98
CA ILE A 52 11.73 -7.85 3.12
C ILE A 52 10.67 -8.76 2.49
N PHE A 53 9.42 -8.32 2.45
CA PHE A 53 8.30 -9.07 1.86
C PHE A 53 7.96 -8.63 0.43
N GLU A 54 8.67 -7.62 -0.08
CA GLU A 54 8.44 -7.08 -1.41
C GLU A 54 9.45 -7.66 -2.39
N GLN A 55 9.02 -7.88 -3.64
CA GLN A 55 9.92 -8.34 -4.70
C GLN A 55 10.93 -7.26 -5.10
N ILE A 56 10.59 -5.99 -4.83
CA ILE A 56 11.44 -4.82 -5.01
C ILE A 56 11.44 -4.07 -3.66
N PRO A 57 12.59 -3.95 -2.98
CA PRO A 57 12.67 -3.18 -1.75
C PRO A 57 12.27 -1.73 -1.99
N LEU A 58 11.60 -1.10 -1.01
CA LEU A 58 11.21 0.31 -1.06
C LEU A 58 10.21 0.64 -2.19
N PHE A 59 9.51 -0.36 -2.73
CA PHE A 59 8.60 -0.18 -3.85
C PHE A 59 7.46 0.79 -3.52
N PHE A 60 7.05 0.85 -2.25
CA PHE A 60 6.09 1.81 -1.74
C PHE A 60 6.50 3.29 -1.87
N PHE A 61 7.77 3.60 -2.10
CA PHE A 61 8.20 4.98 -2.39
C PHE A 61 7.72 5.45 -3.75
N ILE A 62 7.59 4.56 -4.74
CA ILE A 62 7.13 4.89 -6.09
C ILE A 62 5.71 5.50 -6.07
N PRO A 63 4.69 4.85 -5.49
CA PRO A 63 3.35 5.42 -5.43
C PRO A 63 3.28 6.63 -4.48
N LEU A 64 4.09 6.68 -3.42
CA LEU A 64 4.16 7.83 -2.53
C LEU A 64 4.67 9.09 -3.26
N ILE A 65 5.77 8.97 -4.01
CA ILE A 65 6.35 10.05 -4.82
C ILE A 65 5.37 10.46 -5.91
N LEU A 66 4.77 9.50 -6.64
CA LEU A 66 3.73 9.76 -7.65
C LEU A 66 2.58 10.56 -7.04
N MET A 67 2.08 10.18 -5.87
CA MET A 67 0.97 10.85 -5.23
C MET A 67 1.32 12.30 -4.86
N LEU A 68 2.50 12.51 -4.28
CA LEU A 68 2.99 13.85 -3.95
C LEU A 68 3.14 14.73 -5.21
N ILE A 69 3.64 14.16 -6.31
CA ILE A 69 3.74 14.85 -7.60
C ILE A 69 2.34 15.19 -8.13
N LEU A 70 1.39 14.25 -8.13
CA LEU A 70 0.03 14.46 -8.64
C LEU A 70 -0.74 15.53 -7.82
N ILE A 71 -0.49 15.59 -6.51
CA ILE A 71 -1.10 16.58 -5.62
C ILE A 71 -0.46 17.97 -5.81
N LYS A 72 0.84 18.04 -6.13
CA LYS A 72 1.59 19.30 -6.32
C LYS A 72 1.45 19.86 -7.73
N THR A 73 1.35 18.99 -8.73
CA THR A 73 1.06 19.37 -10.12
C THR A 73 -0.41 19.76 -10.24
N ARG A 74 -0.73 20.63 -11.21
CA ARG A 74 -2.03 21.31 -11.42
C ARG A 74 -3.25 20.41 -11.65
N LEU A 75 -3.22 19.15 -11.26
CA LEU A 75 -4.41 18.32 -11.15
C LEU A 75 -5.23 18.85 -9.97
N LYS A 76 -6.32 19.58 -10.26
CA LYS A 76 -7.43 19.87 -9.32
C LYS A 76 -8.15 18.58 -8.86
N ILE A 77 -7.44 17.47 -8.80
CA ILE A 77 -7.95 16.15 -8.54
C ILE A 77 -8.01 16.00 -7.02
N LYS A 78 -9.19 15.63 -6.50
CA LYS A 78 -9.38 15.32 -5.08
C LYS A 78 -8.33 14.28 -4.65
N TRP A 79 -7.75 14.44 -3.47
CA TRP A 79 -6.64 13.61 -2.97
C TRP A 79 -6.87 12.10 -3.14
N PHE A 80 -8.12 11.66 -2.98
CA PHE A 80 -8.53 10.28 -3.15
C PHE A 80 -8.21 9.72 -4.55
N LYS A 81 -8.52 10.49 -5.59
CA LYS A 81 -8.25 10.08 -6.98
C LYS A 81 -6.74 10.02 -7.23
N ALA A 82 -5.96 10.97 -6.70
CA ALA A 82 -4.51 10.93 -6.80
C ALA A 82 -3.95 9.67 -6.12
N TYR A 83 -4.42 9.36 -4.92
CA TYR A 83 -4.03 8.17 -4.17
C TYR A 83 -4.31 6.86 -4.92
N VAL A 84 -5.53 6.67 -5.44
CA VAL A 84 -5.90 5.48 -6.23
C VAL A 84 -5.04 5.37 -7.49
N ILE A 85 -4.86 6.47 -8.23
CA ILE A 85 -4.04 6.48 -9.45
C ILE A 85 -2.59 6.10 -9.14
N SER A 86 -1.99 6.66 -8.08
CA SER A 86 -0.61 6.36 -7.73
C SER A 86 -0.40 4.90 -7.40
N ILE A 87 -1.33 4.30 -6.65
CA ILE A 87 -1.27 2.88 -6.31
C ILE A 87 -1.40 2.02 -7.56
N CYS A 88 -2.44 2.23 -8.37
CA CYS A 88 -2.64 1.47 -9.61
C CYS A 88 -1.44 1.57 -10.55
N SER A 89 -0.91 2.79 -10.76
CA SER A 89 0.25 3.01 -11.63
C SER A 89 1.50 2.32 -11.11
N SER A 90 1.74 2.37 -9.80
CA SER A 90 2.88 1.68 -9.20
C SER A 90 2.79 0.19 -9.45
N TYR A 91 1.66 -0.45 -9.15
CA TYR A 91 1.51 -1.88 -9.36
C TYR A 91 1.56 -2.30 -10.83
N LEU A 92 1.02 -1.47 -11.73
CA LEU A 92 1.19 -1.69 -13.16
C LEU A 92 2.66 -1.66 -13.57
N LEU A 93 3.45 -0.73 -13.04
CA LEU A 93 4.91 -0.69 -13.28
C LEU A 93 5.62 -1.92 -12.72
N ASN A 94 5.23 -2.41 -11.53
CA ASN A 94 5.79 -3.64 -10.99
C ASN A 94 5.48 -4.83 -11.89
N TYR A 95 4.23 -4.94 -12.33
CA TYR A 95 3.80 -6.00 -13.22
C TYR A 95 4.59 -5.98 -14.53
N VAL A 96 4.73 -4.81 -15.15
CA VAL A 96 5.53 -4.64 -16.38
C VAL A 96 6.99 -5.05 -16.13
N TRP A 97 7.58 -4.62 -15.01
CA TRP A 97 8.96 -4.98 -14.65
C TRP A 97 9.15 -6.49 -14.46
N MET A 98 8.22 -7.16 -13.77
CA MET A 98 8.26 -8.61 -13.58
C MET A 98 8.11 -9.35 -14.91
N PHE A 99 7.18 -8.90 -15.76
CA PHE A 99 6.95 -9.46 -17.07
C PHE A 99 8.19 -9.34 -17.96
N SER A 100 8.85 -8.17 -17.98
CA SER A 100 10.08 -7.95 -18.73
C SER A 100 11.27 -8.77 -18.24
N ASN A 101 11.28 -9.22 -16.98
CA ASN A 101 12.33 -10.06 -16.40
C ASN A 101 12.00 -11.55 -16.38
N ASN A 102 10.99 -11.99 -17.16
CA ASN A 102 10.54 -13.39 -17.23
C ASN A 102 10.16 -14.00 -15.88
N LYS A 103 9.75 -13.20 -14.90
CA LYS A 103 9.32 -13.66 -13.56
C LYS A 103 7.85 -14.11 -13.58
N HIS A 104 7.48 -14.92 -14.57
CA HIS A 104 6.09 -15.30 -14.81
C HIS A 104 5.51 -16.14 -13.67
N ASP A 105 6.29 -17.03 -13.06
CA ASP A 105 5.82 -17.89 -11.96
C ASP A 105 5.34 -17.08 -10.76
N ILE A 106 6.00 -15.94 -10.51
CA ILE A 106 5.65 -15.00 -9.44
C ILE A 106 4.37 -14.21 -9.78
N ILE A 107 4.12 -13.94 -11.08
CA ILE A 107 2.89 -13.31 -11.56
C ILE A 107 1.70 -14.25 -11.40
N TYR A 108 1.89 -15.53 -11.74
CA TYR A 108 0.83 -16.55 -11.66
C TYR A 108 0.63 -17.12 -10.25
N GLY A 109 1.54 -16.81 -9.33
CA GLY A 109 1.47 -17.24 -7.95
C GLY A 109 1.76 -18.74 -7.77
N MET A 110 2.66 -19.29 -8.58
CA MET A 110 3.08 -20.69 -8.50
C MET A 110 4.53 -20.82 -8.04
N PRO A 111 4.92 -21.89 -7.31
CA PRO A 111 4.06 -22.86 -6.62
C PRO A 111 3.76 -22.49 -5.15
N GLU A 112 4.48 -21.50 -4.58
CA GLU A 112 4.38 -21.13 -3.15
C GLU A 112 4.25 -19.62 -2.91
N GLN A 113 4.14 -18.82 -3.97
CA GLN A 113 4.09 -17.36 -3.84
C GLN A 113 2.68 -16.88 -4.08
N ILE A 114 2.07 -16.24 -3.09
CA ILE A 114 0.71 -15.72 -3.24
C ILE A 114 0.77 -14.47 -4.13
N ASN A 115 -0.05 -14.42 -5.18
CA ASN A 115 -0.10 -13.26 -6.07
C ASN A 115 -0.51 -12.01 -5.28
N LEU A 116 0.42 -11.06 -5.20
CA LEU A 116 0.29 -9.82 -4.43
C LEU A 116 -0.97 -9.04 -4.80
N ILE A 117 -1.46 -9.15 -6.04
CA ILE A 117 -2.66 -8.46 -6.53
C ILE A 117 -3.90 -8.73 -5.66
N TYR A 118 -4.05 -9.95 -5.15
CA TYR A 118 -5.17 -10.30 -4.28
C TYR A 118 -5.15 -9.60 -2.92
N PHE A 119 -4.00 -9.04 -2.50
CA PHE A 119 -3.87 -8.27 -1.26
C PHE A 119 -3.96 -6.76 -1.47
N ILE A 120 -3.74 -6.29 -2.70
CA ILE A 120 -3.79 -4.87 -3.05
C ILE A 120 -5.22 -4.35 -2.93
N ILE A 121 -6.19 -5.07 -3.50
CA ILE A 121 -7.58 -4.61 -3.53
C ILE A 121 -8.17 -4.57 -2.10
N PRO A 122 -8.04 -5.62 -1.26
CA PRO A 122 -8.46 -5.55 0.13
C PRO A 122 -7.72 -4.47 0.93
N SER A 123 -6.40 -4.31 0.75
CA SER A 123 -5.64 -3.31 1.50
C SER A 123 -5.99 -1.88 1.09
N LEU A 124 -6.29 -1.62 -0.18
CA LEU A 124 -6.87 -0.38 -0.66
C LEU A 124 -8.20 -0.08 0.01
N VAL A 125 -9.15 -1.02 -0.03
CA VAL A 125 -10.49 -0.83 0.54
C VAL A 125 -10.42 -0.53 2.03
N VAL A 126 -9.66 -1.33 2.79
CA VAL A 126 -9.51 -1.16 4.24
C VAL A 126 -8.76 0.13 4.57
N SER A 127 -7.71 0.47 3.82
CA SER A 127 -6.96 1.70 4.02
C SER A 127 -7.76 2.95 3.71
N ILE A 128 -8.57 2.94 2.65
CA ILE A 128 -9.48 4.02 2.32
C ILE A 128 -10.49 4.23 3.45
N ALA A 129 -11.11 3.15 3.93
CA ALA A 129 -12.10 3.21 5.01
C ALA A 129 -11.49 3.77 6.31
N LEU A 130 -10.33 3.26 6.73
CA LEU A 130 -9.64 3.72 7.94
C LEU A 130 -9.16 5.17 7.80
N ASN A 131 -8.56 5.54 6.68
CA ASN A 131 -8.12 6.92 6.44
C ASN A 131 -9.30 7.90 6.46
N TRP A 132 -10.44 7.54 5.86
CA TRP A 132 -11.65 8.35 5.94
C TRP A 132 -12.13 8.50 7.39
N LEU A 133 -12.23 7.41 8.15
CA LEU A 133 -12.69 7.44 9.53
C LEU A 133 -11.79 8.31 10.43
N ILE A 134 -10.48 8.14 10.33
CA ILE A 134 -9.49 8.85 11.16
C ILE A 134 -9.41 10.32 10.77
N PHE A 135 -9.36 10.65 9.48
CA PHE A 135 -9.06 12.01 9.01
C PHE A 135 -10.28 12.80 8.50
N ARG A 136 -11.51 12.29 8.58
CA ARG A 136 -12.73 12.99 8.09
C ARG A 136 -12.82 14.47 8.49
N LYS A 137 -12.49 14.81 9.75
CA LYS A 137 -12.54 16.19 10.25
C LYS A 137 -11.43 17.04 9.63
N THR A 138 -10.25 16.45 9.44
CA THR A 138 -9.08 17.08 8.83
C THR A 138 -9.27 17.29 7.34
N PHE A 139 -9.88 16.34 6.62
CA PHE A 139 -10.26 16.51 5.21
C PHE A 139 -11.22 17.69 5.03
N LYS A 140 -12.29 17.76 5.85
CA LYS A 140 -13.22 18.90 5.85
C LYS A 140 -12.50 20.23 6.11
N LYS A 141 -11.58 20.27 7.06
CA LYS A 141 -10.80 21.48 7.40
C LYS A 141 -9.85 21.93 6.29
N LEU A 142 -9.34 21.00 5.48
CA LEU A 142 -8.36 21.26 4.41
C LEU A 142 -9.00 21.40 3.02
N GLY A 143 -10.33 21.27 2.91
CA GLY A 143 -11.05 21.33 1.65
C GLY A 143 -10.71 20.20 0.68
N LEU A 144 -10.48 18.99 1.23
CA LEU A 144 -10.02 17.80 0.52
C LEU A 144 -11.14 16.79 0.27
#